data_AF-A0A7S2C4Q1-F1
#
_entry.id   AF-A0A7S2C4Q1-F1
#
_cell.length_a   1.000
_cell.length_b   1.000
_cell.length_c   1.000
_cell.angle_alpha   90.00
_cell.angle_beta   90.00
_cell.angle_gamma   90.00
#
_symmetry.space_group_name_H-M   'P 1'
#
loop_
_entity.id
_entity.type
_entity.pdbx_description
1 polymer ?
#
loop_
_entity_poly.entity_id
_entity_poly.type
_entity_poly.pdbx_seq_one_letter_code
_entity_poly.pdbx_strand_id
1 'polypeptide(L)'
;LRFAPQCFLSPPPSVMALKLLLEDYDPVNAQLFGSGRFKSVEDLYRELSEHTSLIRWSAGQLERHCEPVILQLCWRGYVLMKTHEHVEGKACPMQKRSF
;
A
#
# COMPACT_ATOMS: atom_id res chain seq x y z
N LEU A 1 -12.72 -2.87 -23.84
CA LEU A 1 -11.96 -2.50 -22.64
C LEU A 1 -10.92 -3.58 -22.39
N ARG A 2 -9.63 -3.30 -22.67
CA ARG A 2 -8.56 -4.29 -22.48
C ARG A 2 -8.31 -4.42 -20.98
N PHE A 3 -8.55 -5.59 -20.41
CA PHE A 3 -8.07 -5.93 -19.07
C PHE A 3 -6.55 -6.00 -19.15
N ALA A 4 -5.85 -5.03 -18.56
CA ALA A 4 -4.42 -5.18 -18.34
C ALA A 4 -4.24 -6.40 -17.40
N PRO A 5 -3.38 -7.38 -17.73
CA PRO A 5 -3.12 -8.49 -16.85
C PRO A 5 -2.62 -7.94 -15.53
N GLN A 6 -3.33 -8.32 -14.46
CA GLN A 6 -2.99 -7.97 -13.11
C GLN A 6 -1.79 -8.82 -12.68
N CYS A 7 -0.58 -8.30 -12.87
CA CYS A 7 0.65 -9.02 -12.53
C CYS A 7 1.07 -8.67 -11.11
N PHE A 8 0.96 -9.64 -10.20
CA PHE A 8 1.68 -9.59 -8.94
C PHE A 8 3.17 -9.72 -9.23
N LEU A 9 3.96 -8.80 -8.70
CA LEU A 9 5.40 -8.88 -8.82
C LEU A 9 5.90 -9.85 -7.76
N SER A 10 6.80 -10.75 -8.15
CA SER A 10 7.62 -11.47 -7.18
C SER A 10 8.37 -10.44 -6.32
N PRO A 11 8.71 -10.77 -5.06
CA PRO A 11 9.54 -9.91 -4.24
C PRO A 11 10.79 -9.50 -5.03
N PRO A 12 11.20 -8.23 -4.99
CA PRO A 12 12.45 -7.80 -5.61
C PRO A 12 13.62 -8.66 -5.09
N PRO A 13 14.70 -8.83 -5.88
CA PRO A 13 15.81 -9.71 -5.48
C PRO A 13 16.65 -9.15 -4.32
N SER A 14 16.48 -7.87 -3.98
CA SER A 14 17.13 -7.23 -2.83
C SER A 14 16.38 -5.96 -2.40
N VAL A 15 16.69 -5.47 -1.20
CA VAL A 15 16.19 -4.18 -0.69
C VAL A 15 16.55 -3.03 -1.63
N MET A 16 17.75 -3.05 -2.21
CA MET A 16 18.19 -2.03 -3.17
C MET A 16 17.33 -2.04 -4.44
N ALA A 17 17.01 -3.23 -4.96
CA ALA A 17 16.13 -3.35 -6.12
C ALA A 17 14.71 -2.84 -5.82
N LEU A 18 14.19 -3.07 -4.61
CA LEU A 18 12.92 -2.50 -4.17
C LEU A 18 12.99 -0.97 -4.11
N LYS A 19 14.07 -0.41 -3.56
CA LYS A 19 14.25 1.04 -3.47
C LYS A 19 14.27 1.70 -4.84
N LEU A 20 15.05 1.15 -5.78
CA LEU A 20 15.10 1.65 -7.16
C LEU A 20 13.73 1.59 -7.84
N LEU A 21 12.98 0.52 -7.61
CA LEU A 21 11.63 0.37 -8.14
C LEU A 21 10.69 1.45 -7.56
N LEU A 22 10.73 1.69 -6.24
CA LEU A 22 9.93 2.75 -5.63
C LEU A 22 10.32 4.15 -6.14
N GLU A 23 11.61 4.42 -6.33
CA GLU A 23 12.09 5.69 -6.86
C GLU A 23 11.67 5.91 -8.32
N ASP A 24 11.65 4.87 -9.15
CA ASP A 24 11.26 4.95 -10.57
C ASP A 24 9.75 5.22 -10.75
N TYR A 25 8.93 4.60 -9.90
CA TYR A 25 7.46 4.63 -10.06
C TYR A 25 6.75 5.63 -9.13
N ASP A 26 7.31 5.92 -7.95
CA ASP A 26 6.73 6.85 -6.97
C ASP A 26 7.84 7.59 -6.18
N PRO A 27 8.60 8.48 -6.85
CA PRO A 27 9.75 9.16 -6.25
C PRO A 27 9.37 10.02 -5.05
N VAL A 28 8.12 10.50 -4.98
CA VAL A 28 7.64 11.36 -3.88
C VAL A 28 7.45 10.52 -2.62
N ASN A 29 6.76 9.38 -2.71
CA ASN A 29 6.55 8.53 -1.54
C ASN A 29 7.79 7.70 -1.20
N ALA A 30 8.67 7.42 -2.16
CA ALA A 30 9.95 6.76 -1.91
C ALA A 30 10.78 7.48 -0.83
N GLN A 31 10.73 8.82 -0.78
CA GLN A 31 11.42 9.63 0.23
C GLN A 31 10.79 9.57 1.62
N LEU A 32 9.53 9.14 1.72
CA LEU A 32 8.84 9.04 3.01
C LEU A 32 9.27 7.78 3.76
N PHE A 33 9.72 6.72 3.08
CA PHE A 33 10.15 5.49 3.75
C PHE A 33 11.30 5.75 4.73
N GLY A 34 11.16 5.24 5.95
CA GLY A 34 12.12 5.43 7.04
C GLY A 34 12.11 6.83 7.67
N SER A 35 11.20 7.71 7.27
CA SER A 35 11.04 9.04 7.86
C SER A 35 9.88 9.10 8.86
N GLY A 36 10.08 9.75 10.00
CA GLY A 36 9.02 9.98 10.99
C GLY A 36 8.33 8.70 11.49
N ARG A 37 7.07 8.50 11.09
CA ARG A 37 6.25 7.30 11.42
C ARG A 37 6.09 6.34 10.25
N PHE A 38 6.69 6.63 9.10
CA PHE A 38 6.61 5.78 7.93
C PHE A 38 7.56 4.59 8.07
N LYS A 39 7.12 3.44 7.56
CA LYS A 39 7.87 2.18 7.55
C LYS A 39 9.17 2.31 6.75
N SER A 40 10.21 1.56 7.10
CA SER A 40 11.45 1.52 6.31
C SER A 40 11.30 0.69 5.02
N VAL A 41 12.20 0.87 4.06
CA VAL A 41 12.22 0.06 2.84
C VAL A 41 12.59 -1.40 3.17
N GLU A 42 13.44 -1.59 4.18
CA GLU A 42 13.85 -2.89 4.71
C GLU A 42 12.68 -3.66 5.30
N ASP A 43 11.81 -2.98 6.06
CA ASP A 43 10.61 -3.60 6.65
C ASP A 43 9.60 -3.93 5.56
N LEU A 44 9.39 -3.04 4.57
CA LEU A 44 8.55 -3.37 3.41
C LEU A 44 9.11 -4.58 2.66
N TYR A 45 10.42 -4.63 2.40
CA TYR A 45 11.06 -5.76 1.73
C TYR A 45 10.85 -7.08 2.48
N ARG A 46 10.93 -7.04 3.82
CA ARG A 46 10.64 -8.19 4.68
C ARG A 46 9.20 -8.66 4.49
N GLU A 47 8.22 -7.75 4.49
CA GLU A 47 6.81 -8.08 4.28
C GLU A 47 6.54 -8.74 2.92
N LEU A 48 7.21 -8.27 1.86
CA LEU A 48 7.11 -8.89 0.54
C LEU A 48 7.73 -10.29 0.55
N SER A 49 8.89 -10.44 1.18
CA SER A 49 9.58 -11.73 1.28
C SER A 49 8.78 -12.75 2.09
N GLU A 50 8.10 -12.31 3.14
CA GLU A 50 7.22 -13.11 4.00
C GLU A 50 5.81 -13.29 3.42
N HIS A 51 5.51 -12.67 2.26
CA HIS A 51 4.21 -12.71 1.60
C HIS A 51 3.04 -12.16 2.44
N THR A 52 3.32 -11.32 3.43
CA THR A 52 2.32 -10.59 4.24
C THR A 52 1.84 -9.32 3.53
N SER A 53 2.64 -8.82 2.60
CA SER A 53 2.30 -7.78 1.64
C SER A 53 2.66 -8.24 0.23
N LEU A 54 1.93 -7.73 -0.76
CA LEU A 54 2.21 -7.93 -2.17
C LEU A 54 2.30 -6.56 -2.85
N ILE A 55 3.16 -6.47 -3.86
CA ILE A 55 3.19 -5.32 -4.76
C ILE A 55 2.64 -5.75 -6.11
N ARG A 56 1.85 -4.87 -6.71
CA ARG A 56 1.18 -5.13 -7.97
C ARG A 56 1.27 -3.91 -8.87
N TRP A 57 1.46 -4.20 -10.16
CA TRP A 57 1.29 -3.18 -11.18
C TRP A 57 -0.17 -3.15 -11.65
N SER A 58 -0.81 -1.99 -11.55
CA SER A 58 -2.23 -1.81 -11.88
C SER A 58 -2.45 -0.41 -12.44
N ALA A 59 -3.08 -0.32 -13.61
CA ALA A 59 -3.46 0.94 -14.24
C ALA A 59 -2.34 2.01 -14.35
N GLY A 60 -1.08 1.58 -14.50
CA GLY A 60 0.07 2.48 -14.61
C GLY A 60 0.63 2.97 -13.27
N GLN A 61 0.18 2.39 -12.17
CA GLN A 61 0.63 2.71 -10.82
C GLN A 61 1.06 1.45 -10.07
N LEU A 62 1.99 1.66 -9.13
CA LEU A 62 2.41 0.64 -8.20
C LEU A 62 1.44 0.63 -7.01
N GLU A 63 0.70 -0.46 -6.84
CA GLU A 63 -0.24 -0.64 -5.74
C GLU A 63 0.34 -1.63 -4.73
N ARG A 64 0.22 -1.30 -3.43
CA ARG A 64 0.54 -2.22 -2.35
C ARG A 64 -0.74 -2.87 -1.83
N HIS A 65 -0.75 -4.20 -1.84
CA HIS A 65 -1.81 -5.02 -1.26
C HIS A 65 -1.31 -5.64 0.04
N CYS A 66 -1.95 -5.30 1.15
CA CYS A 66 -1.68 -5.89 2.46
C CYS A 66 -2.97 -6.50 3.01
N GLU A 67 -2.84 -7.37 4.02
CA GLU A 67 -3.99 -7.94 4.71
C GLU A 67 -4.91 -6.82 5.25
N PRO A 68 -6.23 -6.91 5.09
CA PRO A 68 -7.17 -5.89 5.54
C PRO A 68 -7.08 -5.71 7.05
N VAL A 69 -6.64 -4.54 7.49
CA VAL A 69 -6.72 -4.17 8.90
C VAL A 69 -8.08 -3.53 9.17
N ILE A 70 -8.77 -4.02 10.19
CA ILE A 70 -10.03 -3.44 10.64
C ILE A 70 -9.68 -2.24 11.51
N LEU A 71 -9.96 -1.03 11.03
CA LEU A 71 -9.91 0.16 11.85
C LEU A 71 -11.24 0.30 12.60
N GLN A 72 -11.16 0.35 13.93
CA GLN A 72 -12.27 0.68 14.81
C GLN A 72 -12.07 2.08 15.37
N LEU A 73 -12.94 3.01 14.99
CA LEU A 73 -13.02 4.30 15.66
C LEU A 73 -13.86 4.11 16.94
N CYS A 74 -13.26 4.36 18.09
CA CYS A 74 -13.93 4.23 19.39
C CYS A 74 -14.05 5.57 20.11
N TRP A 75 -15.21 5.83 20.72
CA TRP A 75 -15.41 6.96 21.63
C TRP A 75 -16.02 6.47 22.95
N ARG A 76 -15.34 6.71 24.07
CA ARG A 76 -15.77 6.27 25.42
C ARG A 76 -16.17 4.78 25.49
N GLY A 77 -15.45 3.92 24.76
CA GLY A 77 -15.73 2.48 24.71
C GLY A 77 -16.79 2.04 23.70
N TYR A 78 -17.42 2.97 22.98
CA TYR A 78 -18.38 2.65 21.91
C TYR A 78 -17.68 2.67 20.55
N VAL A 79 -17.91 1.64 19.72
CA VAL A 79 -17.43 1.58 18.34
C VAL A 79 -18.33 2.48 17.48
N LEU A 80 -17.77 3.58 16.97
CA LEU A 80 -18.45 4.55 16.11
C LEU A 80 -18.43 4.13 14.64
N MET A 81 -17.35 3.48 14.20
CA MET A 81 -17.21 3.02 12.82
C MET A 81 -16.26 1.82 12.75
N LYS A 82 -16.57 0.88 11.86
CA LYS A 82 -15.70 -0.23 11.47
C LYS A 82 -15.41 -0.09 9.98
N THR A 83 -14.18 0.24 9.60
CA THR A 83 -13.76 0.31 8.20
C THR A 83 -12.72 -0.75 7.90
N HIS A 84 -12.81 -1.32 6.70
CA HIS A 84 -11.75 -2.11 6.11
C HIS A 84 -10.93 -1.16 5.24
N GLU A 85 -9.68 -0.90 5.59
CA GLU A 85 -8.76 -0.25 4.65
C GLU A 85 -8.25 -1.31 3.66
N HIS A 86 -8.31 -0.98 2.37
CA HIS A 86 -7.84 -1.85 1.31
C HIS A 86 -7.16 -1.00 0.24
N VAL A 87 -5.91 -1.37 -0.08
CA VAL A 87 -5.04 -0.79 -1.12
C VAL A 87 -4.46 0.59 -0.77
N GLU A 88 -3.19 0.60 -0.35
CA GLU A 88 -2.37 1.83 -0.38
C GLU A 88 -1.92 2.08 -1.83
N GLY A 89 -2.10 3.31 -2.32
CA GLY A 89 -1.66 3.74 -3.65
C GLY A 89 -2.76 4.22 -4.61
N LYS A 90 -4.05 4.11 -4.23
CA LYS A 90 -5.12 4.77 -4.98
C LYS A 90 -5.44 6.14 -4.39
N ALA A 91 -5.40 7.18 -5.24
CA ALA A 91 -6.07 8.43 -4.92
C ALA A 91 -7.57 8.14 -4.77
N CYS A 92 -8.08 8.11 -3.54
CA CYS A 92 -9.52 7.98 -3.29
C CYS A 92 -10.25 9.17 -3.93
N PRO A 93 -11.15 8.96 -4.90
CA PRO A 93 -12.13 9.99 -5.20
C PRO A 93 -12.98 10.14 -3.93
N MET A 94 -12.97 11.33 -3.33
CA MET A 94 -13.85 11.64 -2.20
C MET A 94 -15.28 11.25 -2.58
N GLN A 95 -15.78 10.15 -1.99
CA GLN A 95 -17.20 9.84 -2.06
C GLN A 95 -17.92 10.92 -1.25
N LYS A 96 -18.51 11.89 -1.96
CA LYS A 96 -19.53 12.77 -1.40
C LYS A 96 -20.65 11.86 -0.88
N ARG A 97 -20.74 11.72 0.44
CA ARG A 97 -21.92 11.20 1.10
C ARG A 97 -23.04 12.23 0.90
N SER A 98 -24.03 11.88 0.09
CA SER A 98 -25.35 12.51 0.17
C SER A 98 -26.01 12.00 1.44
N PHE A 99 -26.49 12.93 2.27
CA PHE A 99 -27.29 12.67 3.46
C PHE A 99 -28.67 12.12 3.09
#